data_AF-A0A656JK95-F1
#
_entry.id   AF-A0A656JK95-F1
#
_cell.length_a   1.000
_cell.length_b   1.000
_cell.length_c   1.000
_cell.angle_alpha   90.00
_cell.angle_beta   90.00
_cell.angle_gamma   90.00
#
_symmetry.space_group_name_H-M   'P 1'
#
loop_
_entity.id
_entity.type
_entity.pdbx_description
1 polymer ?
#
loop_
_entity_poly.entity_id
_entity_poly.type
_entity_poly.pdbx_seq_one_letter_code
_entity_poly.pdbx_strand_id
1 'polypeptide(L)'
;MKSNFDRILSSEDVMRRRATILQRIHIDGPLLILLLTLAAGSLFVLYSASGKNWDLLIKQASSFGIGLVAMVVIAQLEPRFMARWVPVLYVVGVLLLVVVDVMGHNAMGATRWINIPGVIRFQPSEFLKIIMPATIAWYLSKRTLPPHLKHVG
;
A
#
# COMPACT_ATOMS: atom_id res chain seq x y z
N MET A 1 -43.74 14.38 -35.18
CA MET A 1 -43.16 13.18 -34.55
C MET A 1 -41.73 13.48 -34.10
N LYS A 2 -41.56 14.15 -32.95
CA LYS A 2 -40.26 14.45 -32.32
C LYS A 2 -40.44 14.37 -30.81
N SER A 3 -40.21 13.18 -30.28
CA SER A 3 -40.23 12.85 -28.85
C SER A 3 -39.60 11.46 -28.79
N ASN A 4 -38.34 11.37 -28.31
CA ASN A 4 -37.78 10.20 -27.61
C ASN A 4 -36.24 10.13 -27.54
N PHE A 5 -35.47 11.02 -28.17
CA PHE A 5 -34.00 10.90 -28.14
C PHE A 5 -33.28 11.70 -27.04
N ASP A 6 -33.94 12.69 -26.42
CA ASP A 6 -33.34 13.54 -25.39
C ASP A 6 -33.47 12.99 -23.95
N ARG A 7 -33.93 11.73 -23.80
CA ARG A 7 -34.14 11.07 -22.50
C ARG A 7 -32.99 10.17 -22.03
N ILE A 8 -31.91 10.03 -22.82
CA ILE A 8 -30.90 8.98 -22.59
C ILE A 8 -29.73 9.41 -21.72
N LEU A 9 -29.55 10.71 -21.46
CA LEU A 9 -28.59 11.18 -20.45
C LEU A 9 -29.28 12.26 -19.63
N SER A 10 -30.07 11.86 -18.64
CA SER A 10 -30.52 12.80 -17.62
C SER A 10 -29.26 13.43 -17.03
N SER A 11 -29.09 14.74 -17.25
CA SER A 11 -28.00 15.54 -16.70
C SER A 11 -27.89 15.40 -15.18
N GLU A 12 -28.97 14.94 -14.52
CA GLU A 12 -29.00 14.59 -13.11
C GLU A 12 -28.16 13.35 -12.77
N ASP A 13 -28.04 12.35 -13.65
CA ASP A 13 -27.23 11.14 -13.43
C ASP A 13 -25.72 11.44 -13.55
N VAL A 14 -25.36 12.37 -14.43
CA VAL A 14 -23.96 12.83 -14.59
C VAL A 14 -23.56 13.72 -13.41
N MET A 15 -24.49 14.53 -12.88
CA MET A 15 -24.23 15.46 -11.76
C MET A 15 -24.43 14.86 -10.36
N ARG A 16 -25.07 13.68 -10.23
CA ARG A 16 -25.18 12.93 -8.96
C ARG A 16 -23.95 12.08 -8.62
N ARG A 17 -22.83 12.21 -9.34
CA ARG A 17 -21.53 11.93 -8.72
C ARG A 17 -21.22 13.02 -7.71
N ARG A 18 -21.98 13.07 -6.61
CA ARG A 18 -21.47 13.61 -5.35
C ARG A 18 -20.17 12.85 -5.13
N ALA A 19 -19.04 13.50 -5.40
CA ALA A 19 -17.73 12.93 -5.11
C ALA A 19 -17.84 12.43 -3.68
N THR A 20 -17.93 11.11 -3.53
CA THR A 20 -18.19 10.50 -2.24
C THR A 20 -17.05 10.95 -1.33
N ILE A 21 -17.28 11.16 -0.04
CA ILE A 21 -16.21 11.63 0.87
C ILE A 21 -14.92 10.79 0.68
N LEU A 22 -15.10 9.49 0.38
CA LEU A 22 -14.07 8.53 -0.01
C LEU A 22 -13.27 8.88 -1.29
N GLN A 23 -13.92 9.40 -2.34
CA GLN A 23 -13.23 9.86 -3.55
C GLN A 23 -12.44 11.14 -3.31
N ARG A 24 -12.90 12.02 -2.41
CA ARG A 24 -12.15 13.24 -2.05
C ARG A 24 -10.85 12.92 -1.29
N ILE A 25 -10.82 11.80 -0.58
CA ILE A 25 -9.64 11.32 0.15
C ILE A 25 -8.81 10.30 -0.66
N HIS A 26 -9.09 10.14 -1.96
CA HIS A 26 -8.41 9.19 -2.86
C HIS A 26 -8.45 7.73 -2.40
N ILE A 27 -9.55 7.30 -1.76
CA ILE A 27 -9.74 5.92 -1.28
C ILE A 27 -10.90 5.25 -2.01
N ASP A 28 -10.66 4.05 -2.53
CA ASP A 28 -11.67 3.21 -3.14
C ASP A 28 -12.52 2.50 -2.07
N GLY A 29 -13.78 2.95 -1.93
CA GLY A 29 -14.71 2.42 -0.93
C GLY A 29 -14.91 0.90 -0.94
N PRO A 30 -15.10 0.25 -2.11
CA PRO A 30 -15.23 -1.21 -2.17
C PRO A 30 -13.99 -1.95 -1.67
N LEU A 31 -12.78 -1.47 -2.03
CA LEU A 31 -11.52 -2.07 -1.58
C LEU A 31 -11.32 -1.86 -0.08
N LEU A 32 -11.70 -0.69 0.45
CA LEU A 32 -11.65 -0.43 1.89
C LEU A 32 -12.57 -1.37 2.67
N ILE A 33 -13.81 -1.56 2.21
CA ILE A 33 -14.75 -2.49 2.86
C ILE A 33 -14.20 -3.91 2.84
N LEU A 34 -13.67 -4.37 1.70
CA LEU A 34 -13.07 -5.70 1.58
C LEU A 34 -11.86 -5.86 2.52
N LEU A 35 -11.02 -4.83 2.62
CA LEU A 35 -9.87 -4.83 3.54
C LEU A 35 -10.33 -4.94 5.00
N LEU A 36 -11.35 -4.19 5.40
CA LEU A 36 -11.90 -4.20 6.75
C LEU A 36 -12.56 -5.53 7.10
N THR A 37 -13.27 -6.17 6.17
CA THR A 37 -13.87 -7.50 6.40
C THR A 37 -12.79 -8.56 6.56
N LEU A 38 -11.74 -8.52 5.75
CA LEU A 38 -10.58 -9.42 5.90
C LEU A 38 -9.85 -9.19 7.23
N ALA A 39 -9.66 -7.93 7.64
CA ALA A 39 -9.04 -7.61 8.92
C ALA A 39 -9.88 -8.10 10.11
N ALA A 40 -11.20 -7.90 10.08
CA ALA A 40 -12.11 -8.40 11.10
C ALA A 40 -12.12 -9.94 11.16
N GLY A 41 -12.17 -10.61 10.01
CA GLY A 41 -12.05 -12.06 9.92
C GLY A 41 -10.71 -12.57 10.45
N SER A 42 -9.60 -11.89 10.14
CA SER A 42 -8.28 -12.21 10.66
C SER A 42 -8.22 -12.13 12.19
N LEU A 43 -8.76 -11.05 12.78
CA LEU A 43 -8.83 -10.90 14.24
C LEU A 43 -9.70 -11.97 14.89
N PHE A 44 -10.83 -12.33 14.27
CA PHE A 44 -11.71 -13.40 14.75
C PHE A 44 -11.00 -14.77 14.75
N VAL A 45 -10.34 -15.12 13.64
CA VAL A 45 -9.57 -16.35 13.52
C VAL A 45 -8.43 -16.38 14.52
N LEU A 46 -7.72 -15.26 14.69
CA LEU A 46 -6.62 -15.16 15.66
C LEU A 46 -7.13 -15.34 17.09
N TYR A 47 -8.25 -14.72 17.46
CA TYR A 47 -8.84 -14.87 18.79
C TYR A 47 -9.22 -16.32 19.07
N SER A 48 -9.78 -17.00 18.07
CA SER A 48 -10.15 -18.42 18.15
C SER A 48 -8.92 -19.33 18.27
N ALA A 49 -7.92 -19.15 17.40
CA ALA A 49 -6.73 -20.00 17.34
C ALA A 49 -5.74 -19.76 18.49
N SER A 50 -5.69 -18.54 19.02
CA SER A 50 -4.74 -18.17 20.09
C SER A 50 -5.22 -18.55 21.49
N GLY A 51 -6.38 -19.18 21.65
CA GLY A 51 -6.91 -19.55 22.97
C GLY A 51 -7.33 -18.34 23.81
N LYS A 52 -7.85 -17.27 23.19
CA LYS A 52 -8.29 -16.02 23.84
C LYS A 52 -7.17 -15.18 24.47
N ASN A 53 -5.96 -15.26 23.93
CA ASN A 53 -4.85 -14.40 24.36
C ASN A 53 -5.06 -12.94 23.93
N TRP A 54 -5.54 -12.11 24.87
CA TRP A 54 -5.84 -10.69 24.62
C TRP A 54 -4.63 -9.88 24.16
N ASP A 55 -3.43 -10.17 24.66
CA ASP A 55 -2.22 -9.45 24.27
C ASP A 55 -1.87 -9.59 22.79
N LEU A 56 -2.09 -10.78 22.22
CA LEU A 56 -1.85 -11.04 20.80
C LEU A 56 -2.90 -10.34 19.95
N LEU A 57 -4.16 -10.35 20.40
CA LEU A 57 -5.25 -9.67 19.71
C LEU A 57 -5.02 -8.15 19.67
N ILE A 58 -4.63 -7.54 20.80
CA ILE A 58 -4.33 -6.10 20.89
C ILE A 58 -3.13 -5.73 20.00
N LYS A 59 -2.08 -6.57 19.98
CA LYS A 59 -0.93 -6.37 19.09
C LYS A 59 -1.32 -6.45 17.61
N GLN A 60 -2.19 -7.39 17.24
CA GLN A 60 -2.66 -7.51 15.87
C GLN A 60 -3.57 -6.33 15.47
N ALA A 61 -4.50 -5.95 16.35
CA ALA A 61 -5.42 -4.84 16.12
C ALA A 61 -4.68 -3.50 16.03
N SER A 62 -3.70 -3.25 16.90
CA SER A 62 -2.85 -2.05 16.81
C SER A 62 -2.02 -2.02 15.54
N SER A 63 -1.46 -3.16 15.11
CA SER A 63 -0.74 -3.26 13.83
C SER A 63 -1.64 -2.93 12.63
N PHE A 64 -2.89 -3.45 12.62
CA PHE A 64 -3.88 -3.08 11.61
C PHE A 64 -4.22 -1.58 11.66
N GLY A 65 -4.40 -1.02 12.85
CA GLY A 65 -4.67 0.40 13.04
C GLY A 65 -3.55 1.29 12.48
N ILE A 66 -2.29 0.98 12.80
CA ILE A 66 -1.11 1.68 12.27
C ILE A 66 -1.06 1.57 10.75
N GLY A 67 -1.30 0.38 10.19
CA GLY A 67 -1.35 0.15 8.74
C GLY A 67 -2.44 0.98 8.05
N LEU A 68 -3.64 1.06 8.62
CA LEU A 68 -4.74 1.87 8.09
C LEU A 68 -4.42 3.37 8.12
N VAL A 69 -3.83 3.86 9.22
CA VAL A 69 -3.40 5.26 9.30
C VAL A 69 -2.33 5.56 8.26
N ALA A 70 -1.32 4.69 8.13
CA ALA A 70 -0.27 4.83 7.12
C ALA A 70 -0.84 4.83 5.70
N MET A 71 -1.81 3.95 5.40
CA MET A 71 -2.50 3.92 4.12
C MET A 71 -3.22 5.24 3.83
N VAL A 72 -3.97 5.79 4.80
CA VAL A 72 -4.68 7.06 4.62
C VAL A 72 -3.71 8.21 4.37
N VAL A 73 -2.61 8.28 5.13
CA VAL A 73 -1.56 9.30 4.96
C VAL A 73 -0.94 9.20 3.57
N ILE A 74 -0.54 8.00 3.13
CA ILE A 74 0.06 7.78 1.82
C ILE A 74 -0.93 8.11 0.70
N ALA A 75 -2.21 7.78 0.87
CA ALA A 75 -3.26 8.11 -0.09
C ALA A 75 -3.46 9.62 -0.30
N GLN A 76 -3.10 10.46 0.68
CA GLN A 76 -3.13 11.93 0.51
C GLN A 76 -1.91 12.48 -0.25
N LEU A 77 -0.85 11.69 -0.43
CA LEU A 77 0.36 12.15 -1.13
C LEU A 77 0.16 12.10 -2.63
N GLU A 78 0.49 13.20 -3.31
CA GLU A 78 0.43 13.23 -4.76
C GLU A 78 1.43 12.23 -5.39
N PRO A 79 1.02 11.42 -6.39
CA PRO A 79 1.92 10.49 -7.06
C PRO A 79 3.17 11.14 -7.65
N ARG A 80 3.07 12.41 -8.08
CA ARG A 80 4.17 13.20 -8.62
C ARG A 80 5.23 13.51 -7.56
N PHE A 81 4.80 13.81 -6.34
CA PHE A 81 5.70 14.03 -5.21
C PHE A 81 6.43 12.73 -4.86
N MET A 82 5.69 11.62 -4.75
CA MET A 82 6.26 10.30 -4.46
C MET A 82 7.30 9.90 -5.53
N ALA A 83 6.97 10.08 -6.82
CA ALA A 83 7.85 9.77 -7.93
C ALA A 83 9.24 10.44 -7.84
N ARG A 84 9.35 11.64 -7.25
CA ARG A 84 10.64 12.31 -7.06
C ARG A 84 11.53 11.60 -6.03
N TRP A 85 10.93 11.03 -4.99
CA TRP A 85 11.64 10.38 -3.88
C TRP A 85 11.95 8.90 -4.13
N VAL A 86 11.18 8.23 -4.99
CA VAL A 86 11.32 6.79 -5.29
C VAL A 86 12.77 6.34 -5.54
N PRO A 87 13.61 7.01 -6.36
CA PRO A 87 15.00 6.57 -6.59
C PRO A 87 15.86 6.63 -5.32
N VAL A 88 15.67 7.68 -4.52
CA VAL A 88 16.39 7.85 -3.24
C VAL A 88 15.97 6.76 -2.26
N LEU A 89 14.66 6.52 -2.15
CA LEU A 89 14.11 5.46 -1.29
C LEU A 89 14.60 4.07 -1.71
N TYR A 90 14.77 3.83 -3.01
CA TYR A 90 15.31 2.57 -3.52
C TYR A 90 16.77 2.38 -3.09
N VAL A 91 17.63 3.37 -3.32
CA VAL A 91 19.05 3.30 -2.92
C VAL A 91 19.17 3.12 -1.42
N VAL A 92 18.44 3.90 -0.62
CA VAL A 92 18.42 3.77 0.84
C VAL A 92 17.93 2.39 1.27
N GLY A 93 16.87 1.86 0.64
CA GLY A 93 16.34 0.53 0.94
C GLY A 93 17.34 -0.59 0.63
N VAL A 94 18.05 -0.50 -0.49
CA VAL A 94 19.09 -1.46 -0.86
C VAL A 94 20.28 -1.38 0.10
N LEU A 95 20.73 -0.17 0.45
CA LEU A 95 21.77 0.01 1.47
C LEU A 95 21.36 -0.58 2.81
N LEU A 96 20.10 -0.40 3.21
CA LEU A 96 19.59 -0.96 4.45
C LEU A 96 19.53 -2.49 4.42
N LEU A 97 19.24 -3.11 3.27
CA LEU A 97 19.39 -4.56 3.10
C LEU A 97 20.83 -5.00 3.31
N VAL A 98 21.79 -4.33 2.69
CA VAL A 98 23.22 -4.66 2.84
C VAL A 98 23.67 -4.50 4.29
N VAL A 99 23.24 -3.45 4.97
CA VAL A 99 23.53 -3.23 6.39
C VAL A 99 22.97 -4.35 7.25
N VAL A 100 21.72 -4.77 7.02
CA VAL A 100 21.12 -5.88 7.78
C VAL A 100 21.79 -7.22 7.47
N ASP A 101 22.22 -7.43 6.23
CA ASP A 101 22.95 -8.65 5.83
C ASP A 101 24.32 -8.75 6.51
N VAL A 102 25.03 -7.62 6.62
CA VAL A 102 26.39 -7.58 7.21
C VAL A 102 26.38 -7.46 8.75
N MET A 103 25.49 -6.66 9.32
CA MET A 103 25.42 -6.41 10.78
C MET A 103 24.41 -7.30 11.51
N GLY A 104 23.66 -8.13 10.79
CA GLY A 104 22.67 -9.03 11.34
C GLY A 104 23.31 -10.10 12.22
N HIS A 105 23.28 -9.93 13.54
CA HIS A 105 23.62 -11.00 14.49
C HIS A 105 22.74 -12.23 14.27
N ASN A 106 23.38 -13.37 13.97
CA ASN A 106 22.74 -14.67 13.80
C ASN A 106 22.00 -15.11 15.08
N ALA A 107 20.71 -14.83 15.14
CA ALA A 107 19.79 -15.51 16.06
C ALA A 107 18.99 -16.49 15.20
N MET A 108 19.43 -17.75 15.19
CA MET A 108 18.66 -18.90 14.70
C MET A 108 18.25 -18.85 13.21
N GLY A 109 19.17 -18.48 12.30
CA GLY A 109 18.96 -18.62 10.84
C GLY A 109 17.91 -17.69 10.22
N ALA A 110 17.38 -16.72 10.97
CA ALA A 110 16.34 -15.79 10.54
C ALA A 110 16.61 -14.35 11.02
N THR A 111 17.84 -13.87 10.91
CA THR A 111 18.18 -12.49 11.24
C THR A 111 17.70 -11.53 10.13
N ARG A 112 16.41 -11.20 10.16
CA ARG A 112 15.77 -10.27 9.20
C ARG A 112 15.03 -9.11 9.85
N TRP A 113 15.10 -8.99 11.18
CA TRP A 113 14.34 -8.01 11.95
C TRP A 113 15.29 -7.08 12.67
N ILE A 114 15.25 -5.79 12.34
CA ILE A 114 15.85 -4.77 13.19
C ILE A 114 14.89 -4.60 14.36
N ASN A 115 15.25 -5.19 15.50
CA ASN A 115 14.52 -5.00 16.75
C ASN A 115 14.93 -3.64 17.32
N ILE A 116 14.20 -2.58 16.95
CA ILE A 116 14.28 -1.32 17.68
C ILE A 116 13.58 -1.56 19.02
N PRO A 117 14.27 -1.48 20.17
CA PRO A 117 13.66 -1.75 21.47
C PRO A 117 12.46 -0.83 21.68
N GLY A 118 11.28 -1.42 21.91
CA GLY A 118 10.09 -0.70 22.38
C GLY A 118 9.16 -0.09 21.32
N VAL A 119 9.43 -0.17 20.01
CA VAL A 119 8.62 0.60 19.03
C VAL A 119 7.99 -0.27 17.95
N ILE A 120 8.73 -0.98 17.09
CA ILE A 120 8.20 -1.87 16.03
C ILE A 120 9.36 -2.77 15.54
N ARG A 121 9.07 -4.01 15.14
CA ARG A 121 10.04 -4.82 14.40
C ARG A 121 10.02 -4.38 12.93
N PHE A 122 11.11 -3.77 12.45
CA PHE A 122 11.18 -3.26 11.08
C PHE A 122 11.99 -4.21 10.19
N GLN A 123 11.40 -4.64 9.07
CA GLN A 123 12.02 -5.51 8.09
C GLN A 123 12.27 -4.72 6.79
N PRO A 124 13.52 -4.39 6.45
CA PRO A 124 13.83 -3.59 5.26
C PRO A 124 13.35 -4.21 3.94
N SER A 125 13.27 -5.54 3.85
CA SER A 125 12.77 -6.21 2.64
C SER A 125 11.27 -5.96 2.38
N GLU A 126 10.45 -5.76 3.42
CA GLU A 126 9.04 -5.41 3.23
C GLU A 126 8.89 -4.02 2.63
N PHE A 127 9.76 -3.08 3.02
CA PHE A 127 9.80 -1.74 2.43
C PHE A 127 10.15 -1.82 0.93
N LEU A 128 11.16 -2.60 0.55
CA LEU A 128 11.56 -2.73 -0.85
C LEU A 128 10.54 -3.45 -1.74
N LYS A 129 9.66 -4.32 -1.21
CA LYS A 129 8.56 -4.90 -1.99
C LYS A 129 7.64 -3.85 -2.59
N ILE A 130 7.49 -2.69 -1.93
CA ILE A 130 6.67 -1.57 -2.41
C ILE A 130 7.50 -0.64 -3.31
N ILE A 131 8.74 -0.33 -2.90
CA ILE A 131 9.58 0.63 -3.62
C ILE A 131 10.08 0.10 -4.96
N MET A 132 10.32 -1.21 -5.09
CA MET A 132 10.85 -1.79 -6.34
C MET A 132 9.89 -1.62 -7.52
N PRO A 133 8.59 -2.03 -7.44
CA PRO A 133 7.63 -1.73 -8.50
C PRO A 133 7.46 -0.23 -8.78
N ALA A 134 7.48 0.60 -7.73
CA ALA A 134 7.41 2.06 -7.88
C ALA A 134 8.61 2.62 -8.66
N THR A 135 9.81 2.07 -8.44
CA THR A 135 11.04 2.44 -9.15
C THR A 135 10.99 2.06 -10.62
N ILE A 136 10.47 0.86 -10.92
CA ILE A 136 10.24 0.41 -12.29
C ILE A 136 9.23 1.35 -12.99
N ALA A 137 8.09 1.65 -12.34
CA ALA A 137 7.09 2.57 -12.88
C ALA A 137 7.66 3.97 -13.11
N TRP A 138 8.47 4.49 -12.18
CA TRP A 138 9.16 5.76 -12.32
C TRP A 138 10.16 5.75 -13.50
N TYR A 139 10.94 4.68 -13.62
CA TYR A 139 11.95 4.55 -14.68
C TYR A 139 11.30 4.47 -16.07
N LEU A 140 10.20 3.72 -16.19
CA LEU A 140 9.43 3.62 -17.43
C LEU A 140 8.70 4.92 -17.76
N SER A 141 8.14 5.62 -16.78
CA SER A 141 7.38 6.87 -17.02
C SER A 141 8.23 8.03 -17.55
N LYS A 142 9.56 7.97 -17.37
CA LYS A 142 10.52 8.93 -17.94
C LYS A 142 10.87 8.67 -19.41
N ARG A 143 10.52 7.50 -19.96
CA ARG A 143 10.75 7.17 -21.37
C ARG A 143 9.47 7.43 -22.15
N THR A 144 9.60 8.04 -23.32
CA THR A 144 8.47 8.20 -24.25
C THR A 144 8.01 6.82 -24.72
N LEU A 145 6.74 6.49 -24.43
CA LEU A 145 6.01 5.42 -25.09
C LEU A 145 5.81 5.81 -26.58
N PRO A 146 5.77 4.86 -27.53
CA PRO A 146 5.73 3.41 -27.33
C PRO A 146 7.13 2.78 -27.21
N PRO A 147 7.30 1.73 -26.37
CA PRO A 147 8.50 0.91 -26.40
C PRO A 147 8.56 0.23 -27.77
N HIS A 148 9.48 0.68 -28.61
CA HIS A 148 9.62 0.15 -29.94
C HIS A 148 10.12 -1.30 -29.86
N LEU A 149 9.36 -2.24 -30.42
CA LEU A 149 9.61 -3.70 -30.41
C LEU A 149 10.96 -4.13 -31.00
N LYS A 150 11.76 -3.21 -31.55
CA LYS A 150 13.05 -3.50 -32.20
C LYS A 150 14.22 -3.78 -31.25
N HIS A 151 13.99 -3.92 -29.94
CA HIS A 151 15.02 -4.29 -28.97
C HIS A 151 14.72 -5.61 -28.24
N VAL A 152 13.77 -6.41 -28.74
CA VAL A 152 13.40 -7.74 -28.22
C VAL A 152 13.75 -8.83 -29.25
N GLY A 153 14.84 -8.66 -29.99
CA GLY A 153 15.39 -9.64 -30.91
C GLY A 153 16.90 -9.58 -30.92
#